data_AF-A0A2A4TE40-F1
#
_entry.id   AF-A0A2A4TE40-F1
#
_cell.length_a   1.000
_cell.length_b   1.000
_cell.length_c   1.000
_cell.angle_alpha   90.00
_cell.angle_beta   90.00
_cell.angle_gamma   90.00
#
_symmetry.space_group_name_H-M   'P 1'
#
loop_
_entity.id
_entity.type
_entity.pdbx_description
1 polymer ?
#
loop_
_entity_poly.entity_id
_entity_poly.type
_entity_poly.pdbx_seq_one_letter_code
_entity_poly.pdbx_strand_id
1 'polypeptide(L)'
;MNPELAKYFLPEGLLDYFNIVNDTVNNDKIHFYLEEKNIIPDEYKTKKAQSKGFTPEITVEDFPLRGKSVLLHIKRRRWTIVDSKKIIQRDWKLVAKGTRITAEFATFLKGIY
;
A
#
# COMPACT_ATOMS: atom_id res chain seq x y z
N MET A 1 -6.65 -12.89 11.27
CA MET A 1 -7.22 -13.70 10.16
C MET A 1 -6.18 -14.66 9.60
N ASN A 2 -6.56 -15.74 8.91
CA ASN A 2 -5.57 -16.57 8.20
C ASN A 2 -5.02 -15.75 7.00
N PRO A 3 -3.71 -15.43 6.94
CA PRO A 3 -3.14 -14.55 5.91
C PRO A 3 -3.36 -15.09 4.49
N GLU A 4 -3.48 -16.41 4.34
CA GLU A 4 -3.75 -17.04 3.05
C GLU A 4 -5.16 -16.78 2.52
N LEU A 5 -6.10 -16.43 3.40
CA LEU A 5 -7.47 -16.06 3.01
C LEU A 5 -7.58 -14.56 2.71
N ALA A 6 -6.75 -13.73 3.34
CA ALA A 6 -6.75 -12.27 3.12
C ALA A 6 -6.47 -11.90 1.66
N LYS A 7 -5.65 -12.69 0.95
CA LYS A 7 -5.36 -12.48 -0.48
C LYS A 7 -6.60 -12.51 -1.40
N TYR A 8 -7.70 -13.12 -0.97
CA TYR A 8 -8.95 -13.16 -1.74
C TYR A 8 -9.83 -11.93 -1.51
N PHE A 9 -9.57 -11.15 -0.47
CA PHE A 9 -10.26 -9.89 -0.18
C PHE A 9 -9.50 -8.67 -0.65
N LEU A 10 -8.26 -8.85 -1.11
CA LEU A 10 -7.37 -7.77 -1.50
C LEU A 10 -7.14 -7.79 -3.02
N PRO A 11 -6.94 -6.63 -3.63
CA PRO A 11 -6.51 -6.53 -5.02
C PRO A 11 -5.28 -7.39 -5.28
N GLU A 12 -5.29 -8.10 -6.40
CA GLU A 12 -4.16 -8.93 -6.79
C GLU A 12 -2.91 -8.08 -7.03
N GLY A 13 -1.77 -8.51 -6.50
CA GLY A 13 -0.52 -7.76 -6.55
C GLY A 13 -0.33 -6.75 -5.40
N LEU A 14 -1.34 -6.50 -4.56
CA LEU A 14 -1.21 -5.56 -3.44
C LEU A 14 -0.20 -6.05 -2.39
N LEU A 15 -0.29 -7.34 -2.06
CA LEU A 15 0.57 -7.98 -1.06
C LEU A 15 2.02 -8.15 -1.51
N ASP A 16 2.36 -7.88 -2.77
CA ASP A 16 3.75 -7.79 -3.21
C ASP A 16 4.46 -6.58 -2.61
N TYR A 17 3.71 -5.49 -2.37
CA TYR A 17 4.25 -4.22 -1.90
C TYR A 17 3.91 -3.90 -0.45
N PHE A 18 2.84 -4.46 0.09
CA PHE A 18 2.37 -4.23 1.44
C PHE A 18 2.41 -5.48 2.30
N ASN A 19 2.69 -5.30 3.59
CA ASN A 19 2.48 -6.30 4.62
C ASN A 19 1.18 -5.99 5.37
N ILE A 20 0.37 -7.01 5.61
CA ILE A 20 -0.74 -6.93 6.57
C ILE A 20 -0.11 -6.96 7.96
N VAL A 21 -0.26 -5.87 8.71
CA VAL A 21 0.25 -5.78 10.09
C VAL A 21 -0.84 -6.03 11.13
N ASN A 22 -2.11 -5.82 10.75
CA ASN A 22 -3.25 -6.11 11.60
C ASN A 22 -4.51 -6.30 10.75
N ASP A 23 -5.48 -7.04 11.30
CA ASP A 23 -6.82 -7.18 10.75
C ASP A 23 -7.85 -7.10 11.87
N THR A 24 -8.92 -6.35 11.67
CA THR A 24 -10.03 -6.27 12.62
C THR A 24 -11.35 -6.30 11.90
N VAL A 25 -12.40 -6.81 12.56
CA VAL A 25 -13.77 -6.76 12.05
C VAL A 25 -14.55 -5.83 12.97
N ASN A 26 -15.13 -4.79 12.41
CA ASN A 26 -15.95 -3.84 13.16
C ASN A 26 -17.14 -3.43 12.31
N ASN A 27 -18.33 -3.38 12.92
CA ASN A 27 -19.54 -2.88 12.27
C ASN A 27 -19.86 -3.55 10.91
N ASP A 28 -19.68 -4.87 10.83
CA ASP A 28 -19.79 -5.70 9.61
C ASP A 28 -18.81 -5.35 8.48
N LYS A 29 -17.82 -4.49 8.77
CA LYS A 29 -16.73 -4.14 7.86
C LYS A 29 -15.43 -4.80 8.28
N ILE A 30 -14.63 -5.19 7.29
CA ILE A 30 -13.30 -5.77 7.53
C ILE A 30 -12.27 -4.66 7.38
N HIS A 31 -11.45 -4.45 8.39
CA HIS A 31 -10.36 -3.48 8.38
C HIS A 31 -9.03 -4.22 8.22
N PHE A 32 -8.29 -3.90 7.17
CA PHE A 32 -6.91 -4.35 7.01
C PHE A 32 -5.96 -3.18 7.22
N TYR A 33 -4.97 -3.37 8.09
CA TYR A 33 -3.87 -2.43 8.28
C TYR A 33 -2.67 -2.91 7.48
N LEU A 34 -2.24 -2.07 6.55
CA LEU A 34 -1.24 -2.35 5.55
C LEU A 34 -0.07 -1.39 5.70
N GLU A 35 1.13 -1.94 5.84
CA GLU A 35 2.38 -1.16 5.84
C GLU A 35 3.20 -1.48 4.60
N GLU A 36 3.65 -0.43 3.91
CA GLU A 36 4.49 -0.60 2.72
C GLU A 36 5.82 -1.24 3.12
N LYS A 37 6.14 -2.34 2.43
CA LYS A 37 7.38 -3.09 2.61
C LYS A 37 8.59 -2.18 2.36
N ASN A 38 9.69 -2.48 3.05
CA ASN A 38 10.95 -1.75 2.88
C ASN A 38 11.71 -2.13 1.61
N ILE A 39 11.05 -2.02 0.46
CA ILE A 39 11.64 -2.31 -0.85
C ILE A 39 11.87 -0.96 -1.53
N ILE A 40 13.12 -0.64 -1.86
CA ILE A 40 13.41 0.62 -2.57
C ILE A 40 12.78 0.53 -3.97
N PRO A 41 12.07 1.57 -4.45
CA PRO A 41 11.51 1.57 -5.81
C PRO A 41 12.63 1.35 -6.84
N ASP A 42 12.31 0.68 -7.94
CA ASP A 42 13.31 0.24 -8.94
C ASP A 42 14.14 1.42 -9.49
N GLU A 43 13.47 2.55 -9.74
CA GLU A 43 14.08 3.82 -10.18
C GLU A 43 15.19 4.34 -9.24
N TYR A 44 15.17 3.93 -7.97
CA TYR A 44 16.10 4.37 -6.94
C TYR A 44 16.96 3.23 -6.38
N LYS A 45 16.87 2.01 -6.92
CA LYS A 45 17.67 0.86 -6.45
C LYS A 45 19.18 1.12 -6.45
N THR A 46 19.66 1.90 -7.43
CA THR A 46 21.08 2.27 -7.55
C THR A 46 21.51 3.34 -6.54
N LYS A 47 20.57 3.99 -5.83
CA LYS A 47 20.85 5.05 -4.84
C LYS A 47 20.76 4.49 -3.43
N LYS A 48 21.70 4.91 -2.56
CA LYS A 48 21.61 4.63 -1.12
C LYS A 48 20.44 5.43 -0.55
N ALA A 49 19.39 4.74 -0.10
CA ALA A 49 18.22 5.34 0.52
C ALA A 49 17.96 4.73 1.91
N GLN A 50 17.64 5.57 2.88
CA GLN A 50 17.29 5.14 4.24
C GLN A 50 15.80 5.32 4.49
N SER A 51 15.16 4.30 5.08
CA SER A 51 13.75 4.35 5.48
C SER A 51 13.58 5.39 6.60
N LYS A 52 12.80 6.44 6.35
CA LYS A 52 12.54 7.55 7.29
C LYS A 52 11.06 7.58 7.70
N GLY A 53 10.54 6.42 8.09
CA GLY A 53 9.18 6.25 8.57
C GLY A 53 8.12 6.14 7.48
N PHE A 54 6.88 6.45 7.85
CA PHE A 54 5.69 6.31 7.01
C PHE A 54 5.00 7.65 6.77
N THR A 55 4.20 7.73 5.71
CA THR A 55 3.20 8.79 5.50
C THR A 55 2.10 8.68 6.57
N PRO A 56 1.29 9.74 6.75
CA PRO A 56 -0.01 9.57 7.38
C PRO A 56 -0.76 8.40 6.74
N GLU A 57 -1.47 7.66 7.58
CA GLU A 57 -2.34 6.57 7.16
C GLU A 57 -3.44 7.14 6.26
N ILE A 58 -3.70 6.46 5.15
CA ILE A 58 -4.85 6.72 4.29
C ILE A 58 -5.80 5.54 4.39
N THR A 59 -7.10 5.81 4.31
CA THR A 59 -8.11 4.76 4.33
C THR A 59 -8.76 4.68 2.96
N VAL A 60 -8.74 3.51 2.36
CA VAL A 60 -9.40 3.22 1.08
C VAL A 60 -10.51 2.21 1.33
N GLU A 61 -11.72 2.51 0.91
CA GLU A 61 -12.82 1.55 0.95
C GLU A 61 -12.85 0.76 -0.36
N ASP A 62 -12.91 -0.57 -0.25
CA ASP A 62 -12.93 -1.51 -1.35
C ASP A 62 -14.09 -2.51 -1.16
N PHE A 63 -14.63 -3.03 -2.26
CA PHE A 63 -15.79 -3.92 -2.26
C PHE A 63 -15.47 -5.24 -2.98
N PRO A 64 -14.64 -6.11 -2.37
CA PRO A 64 -14.05 -7.25 -3.07
C PRO A 64 -15.08 -8.30 -3.49
N LEU A 65 -16.05 -8.67 -2.63
CA LEU A 65 -17.06 -9.70 -2.93
C LEU A 65 -18.37 -9.50 -2.15
N ARG A 66 -19.51 -9.65 -2.84
CA ARG A 66 -20.90 -9.69 -2.30
C ARG A 66 -21.30 -8.55 -1.34
N GLY A 67 -20.80 -7.34 -1.54
CA GLY A 67 -21.27 -6.15 -0.83
C GLY A 67 -20.75 -5.98 0.60
N LYS A 68 -19.80 -6.80 1.07
CA LYS A 68 -19.09 -6.51 2.31
C LYS A 68 -18.03 -5.44 2.07
N SER A 69 -18.14 -4.33 2.78
CA SER A 69 -17.16 -3.24 2.73
C SER A 69 -15.87 -3.66 3.44
N VAL A 70 -14.76 -3.46 2.75
CA VAL A 70 -13.41 -3.65 3.27
C VAL A 70 -12.72 -2.30 3.33
N LEU A 71 -12.22 -1.92 4.51
CA LEU A 71 -11.40 -0.73 4.68
C LEU A 71 -9.93 -1.11 4.73
N LEU A 72 -9.16 -0.52 3.85
CA LEU A 72 -7.72 -0.67 3.76
C LEU A 72 -7.07 0.56 4.38
N HIS A 73 -6.50 0.40 5.58
CA HIS A 73 -5.70 1.38 6.29
C HIS A 73 -4.25 1.27 5.86
N ILE A 74 -3.80 2.18 5.01
CA ILE A 74 -2.54 2.06 4.27
C ILE A 74 -1.54 3.09 4.77
N LYS A 75 -0.39 2.63 5.24
CA LYS A 75 0.78 3.44 5.57
C LYS A 75 1.85 3.24 4.50
N ARG A 76 2.12 4.30 3.74
CA ARG A 76 3.16 4.29 2.70
C ARG A 76 4.50 4.66 3.32
N ARG A 77 5.57 4.04 2.85
CA ARG A 77 6.91 4.27 3.38
C ARG A 77 7.54 5.47 2.68
N ARG A 78 8.35 6.21 3.44
CA ARG A 78 9.16 7.32 2.95
C ARG A 78 10.61 6.92 3.03
N TRP A 79 11.35 7.11 1.95
CA TRP A 79 12.79 6.94 1.96
C TRP A 79 13.46 8.29 1.79
N THR A 80 14.63 8.45 2.41
CA THR A 80 15.50 9.60 2.18
C THR A 80 16.72 9.14 1.40
N ILE A 81 16.94 9.73 0.23
CA ILE A 81 18.18 9.51 -0.53
C ILE A 81 19.32 10.12 0.29
N VAL A 82 20.34 9.33 0.60
CA VAL A 82 21.46 9.75 1.47
C VAL A 82 22.25 10.89 0.83
N ASP A 83 22.49 10.79 -0.48
CA ASP A 83 23.29 11.74 -1.24
C ASP A 83 22.66 13.14 -1.31
N SER A 84 21.38 13.21 -1.66
CA SER A 84 20.68 14.48 -1.89
C SER A 84 19.81 14.92 -0.71
N LYS A 85 19.72 14.13 0.37
CA LYS A 85 18.76 14.27 1.49
C LYS A 85 17.29 14.45 1.06
N LYS A 86 16.95 14.05 -0.17
CA LYS A 86 15.60 14.19 -0.73
C LYS A 86 14.71 13.05 -0.24
N ILE A 87 13.50 13.38 0.17
CA ILE A 87 12.48 12.40 0.53
C ILE A 87 11.83 11.92 -0.76
N ILE A 88 11.80 10.60 -0.94
CA ILE A 88 11.16 9.91 -2.05
C ILE A 88 10.07 8.99 -1.53
N GLN A 89 9.08 8.78 -2.38
CA GLN A 89 7.98 7.84 -2.19
C GLN A 89 7.82 7.04 -3.47
N ARG A 90 7.26 5.84 -3.36
CA ARG A 90 6.96 5.01 -4.53
C ARG A 90 5.86 5.65 -5.37
N ASP A 91 6.06 5.74 -6.68
CA ASP A 91 5.02 6.18 -7.60
C ASP A 91 4.07 5.02 -7.93
N TRP A 92 2.83 5.11 -7.46
CA TRP A 92 1.83 4.05 -7.63
C TRP A 92 1.22 4.01 -9.03
N LYS A 93 1.33 5.07 -9.83
CA LYS A 93 0.89 5.02 -11.24
C LYS A 93 1.81 4.15 -12.07
N LEU A 94 3.11 4.19 -11.78
CA LEU A 94 4.08 3.30 -12.42
C LEU A 94 3.83 1.84 -12.04
N VAL A 95 3.51 1.59 -10.76
CA VAL A 95 3.17 0.24 -10.27
C VAL A 95 1.89 -0.30 -10.91
N ALA A 96 0.82 0.50 -10.99
CA ALA A 96 -0.44 0.06 -11.62
C ALA A 96 -0.30 -0.27 -13.11
N LYS A 97 0.63 0.36 -13.83
CA LYS A 97 0.87 0.02 -15.25
C LYS A 97 1.51 -1.36 -15.44
N GLY A 98 2.21 -1.86 -14.42
CA GLY A 98 2.96 -3.13 -14.47
C GLY A 98 2.39 -4.25 -13.61
N THR A 99 1.27 -4.02 -12.92
CA THR A 99 0.67 -4.97 -11.98
C THR A 99 -0.82 -5.08 -12.23
N ARG A 100 -1.47 -6.08 -11.61
CA ARG A 100 -2.93 -6.23 -11.65
C ARG A 100 -3.67 -5.27 -10.70
N ILE A 101 -2.94 -4.34 -10.07
CA ILE A 101 -3.51 -3.25 -9.29
C ILE A 101 -4.24 -2.30 -10.25
N THR A 102 -5.53 -2.05 -10.00
CA THR A 102 -6.32 -1.18 -10.87
C THR A 102 -5.79 0.25 -10.85
N ALA A 103 -5.90 0.95 -11.99
CA ALA A 103 -5.52 2.35 -12.09
C ALA A 103 -6.29 3.24 -11.09
N GLU A 104 -7.52 2.83 -10.75
CA GLU A 104 -8.36 3.48 -9.76
C GLU A 104 -7.77 3.33 -8.35
N PHE A 105 -7.34 2.12 -7.97
CA PHE A 105 -6.66 1.88 -6.70
C PHE A 105 -5.37 2.68 -6.54
N ALA A 106 -4.54 2.72 -7.59
CA ALA A 106 -3.33 3.54 -7.58
C ALA A 106 -3.62 5.04 -7.48
N THR A 107 -4.77 5.50 -7.96
CA THR A 107 -5.21 6.89 -7.80
C THR A 107 -5.59 7.18 -6.35
N PHE A 108 -6.29 6.27 -5.66
CA PHE A 108 -6.58 6.41 -4.23
C PHE A 108 -5.30 6.46 -3.39
N LEU A 109 -4.28 5.69 -3.74
CA LEU A 109 -2.99 5.70 -3.05
C LEU A 109 -2.22 7.00 -3.19
N LYS A 110 -2.47 7.79 -4.25
CA LYS A 110 -1.77 9.06 -4.49
C LYS A 110 -2.05 10.10 -3.40
N GLY A 111 -3.15 9.95 -2.67
CA GLY A 111 -3.68 10.99 -1.79
C GLY A 111 -4.27 12.11 -2.66
N ILE A 112 -5.54 12.42 -2.43
CA ILE A 112 -6.12 13.67 -2.94
C ILE A 112 -5.35 14.78 -2.20
N TYR A 113 -4.53 15.52 -2.93
CA TYR A 113 -3.85 16.72 -2.48
C TYR A 113 -4.36 17.88 -3.32
#